data_AF-A0A6F8XQ29-F1
#
_entry.id   AF-A0A6F8XQ29-F1
#
_cell.length_a   1.000
_cell.length_b   1.000
_cell.length_c   1.000
_cell.angle_alpha   90.00
_cell.angle_beta   90.00
_cell.angle_gamma   90.00
#
_symmetry.space_group_name_H-M   'P 1'
#
loop_
_entity.id
_entity.type
_entity.pdbx_description
1 polymer ?
#
loop_
_entity_poly.entity_id
_entity_poly.type
_entity_poly.pdbx_seq_one_letter_code
_entity_poly.pdbx_strand_id
1 'polypeptide(L)'
;MSRYGDEVAALAAPLESADDFDVLLDRVGTARVVMLGEASHGTHEFYHWRAQLTERLVEEAAFSFVAVEGDWPDCDRVNRSVRLEDGAPEDPRAALATFERWPTWMWANDETADFAQWLRWHNAQRDPEVRAGLHGLDVYSLWESLREILVYLREHDPEQVPAALAAYRCFEPYADDAQLYALSSRFVTASCENEVVDLLVRLRERAQQEDGPERFAAWQNAEVVAGAERYYRAMVHGGRESWNVRDRHMDATLARLLDHYGPESKAVVWAHNTHVGDARATDMGERGEVNIGQLARERYGEDDVVLLGFGSHHGTVVAGDGWGAPMEEMLVPPARETALEGVLHSAAPKRGLFVFPPREDRPDLLTDTLDHRAIGVVYHPEQDQWSNYVPTVLGDRYDAFCWFDETRAVSPMRVPPAPIFEPETYPSGV
;
A
#
# COMPACT_ATOMS: atom_id res chain seq x y z
N MET A 1 -1.82 37.78 6.83
CA MET A 1 -2.35 36.54 7.44
C MET A 1 -2.88 35.70 6.29
N SER A 2 -2.35 34.49 6.10
CA SER A 2 -2.91 33.56 5.11
C SER A 2 -4.35 33.23 5.52
N ARG A 3 -5.22 32.92 4.55
CA ARG A 3 -6.66 32.69 4.75
C ARG A 3 -6.96 31.74 5.92
N TYR A 4 -6.13 30.72 6.11
CA TYR A 4 -6.31 29.66 7.10
C TYR A 4 -5.32 29.72 8.27
N GLY A 5 -4.51 30.78 8.39
CA GLY A 5 -3.38 30.80 9.33
C GLY A 5 -3.76 30.57 10.80
N ASP A 6 -4.85 31.19 11.25
CA ASP A 6 -5.35 31.03 12.63
C ASP A 6 -5.91 29.61 12.86
N GLU A 7 -6.53 29.01 11.84
CA GLU A 7 -7.07 27.64 11.90
C GLU A 7 -5.96 26.60 11.92
N VAL A 8 -4.91 26.78 11.11
CA VAL A 8 -3.71 25.94 11.13
C VAL A 8 -3.06 25.99 12.52
N ALA A 9 -2.87 27.19 13.08
CA ALA A 9 -2.27 27.34 14.41
C ALA A 9 -3.12 26.72 15.54
N ALA A 10 -4.45 26.69 15.38
CA ALA A 10 -5.36 26.07 16.35
C ALA A 10 -5.39 24.54 16.26
N LEU A 11 -5.21 23.96 15.07
CA LEU A 11 -5.26 22.52 14.84
C LEU A 11 -3.91 21.82 14.97
N ALA A 12 -2.80 22.52 14.69
CA ALA A 12 -1.48 21.91 14.63
C ALA A 12 -0.90 21.62 16.03
N ALA A 13 -0.53 20.36 16.26
CA ALA A 13 0.38 19.95 17.33
C ALA A 13 1.78 19.67 16.75
N PRO A 14 2.89 19.96 17.46
CA PRO A 14 4.22 19.54 17.03
C PRO A 14 4.33 18.01 16.92
N LEU A 15 5.15 17.53 15.97
CA LEU A 15 5.48 16.11 15.81
C LEU A 15 7.00 15.92 15.88
N GLU A 16 7.51 15.74 17.09
CA GLU A 16 8.93 15.71 17.42
C GLU A 16 9.39 14.34 17.96
N SER A 17 8.46 13.57 18.54
CA SER A 17 8.66 12.22 19.06
C SER A 17 7.43 11.33 18.86
N ALA A 18 7.59 10.02 19.07
CA ALA A 18 6.47 9.07 18.98
C ALA A 18 5.37 9.34 20.04
N ASP A 19 5.71 9.95 21.18
CA ASP A 19 4.78 10.32 22.25
C ASP A 19 3.75 11.37 21.76
N ASP A 20 4.10 12.19 20.77
CA ASP A 20 3.18 13.20 20.22
C ASP A 20 1.96 12.56 19.52
N PHE A 21 2.00 11.25 19.24
CA PHE A 21 0.84 10.50 18.75
C PHE A 21 -0.21 10.17 19.81
N ASP A 22 -0.03 10.50 21.09
CA ASP A 22 -1.00 10.20 22.15
C ASP A 22 -2.42 10.66 21.79
N VAL A 23 -2.54 11.89 21.26
CA VAL A 23 -3.84 12.46 20.83
C VAL A 23 -4.45 11.69 19.66
N LEU A 24 -3.61 11.15 18.77
CA LEU A 24 -4.07 10.30 17.67
C LEU A 24 -4.48 8.91 18.17
N LEU A 25 -3.76 8.32 19.11
CA LEU A 25 -4.13 7.03 19.71
C LEU A 25 -5.47 7.12 20.45
N ASP A 26 -5.73 8.24 21.15
CA ASP A 26 -7.04 8.52 21.73
C ASP A 26 -8.15 8.57 20.66
N ARG A 27 -7.87 9.18 19.49
CA ARG A 27 -8.79 9.21 18.34
C ARG A 27 -8.97 7.85 17.68
N VAL A 28 -7.93 7.02 17.65
CA VAL A 28 -7.98 5.63 17.17
C VAL A 28 -8.89 4.80 18.06
N GLY A 29 -8.75 4.91 19.38
CA GLY A 29 -9.64 4.23 20.33
C GLY A 29 -9.79 2.73 20.05
N THR A 30 -11.02 2.32 19.72
CA THR A 30 -11.35 0.91 19.40
C THR A 30 -11.35 0.59 17.91
N ALA A 31 -10.94 1.52 17.04
CA ALA A 31 -10.98 1.33 15.61
C ALA A 31 -10.27 0.03 15.19
N ARG A 32 -10.88 -0.67 14.24
CA ARG A 32 -10.41 -1.95 13.74
C ARG A 32 -9.34 -1.78 12.67
N VAL A 33 -9.43 -0.71 11.88
CA VAL A 33 -8.50 -0.43 10.78
C VAL A 33 -7.95 0.97 10.91
N VAL A 34 -6.63 1.09 10.83
CA VAL A 34 -5.93 2.38 10.75
C VAL A 34 -5.14 2.38 9.45
N MET A 35 -5.42 3.32 8.56
CA MET A 35 -4.75 3.44 7.28
C MET A 35 -3.83 4.66 7.28
N LEU A 36 -2.57 4.47 6.95
CA LEU A 36 -1.52 5.47 6.95
C LEU A 36 -1.05 5.75 5.52
N GLY A 37 -1.39 6.94 5.04
CA GLY A 37 -1.07 7.42 3.72
C GLY A 37 0.41 7.77 3.53
N GLU A 38 0.74 8.23 2.34
CA GLU A 38 1.97 8.96 2.02
C GLU A 38 1.71 9.86 0.80
N ALA A 39 2.26 11.07 0.76
CA ALA A 39 2.11 11.96 -0.41
C ALA A 39 3.11 11.64 -1.53
N SER A 40 4.04 10.73 -1.27
CA SER A 40 5.00 10.22 -2.24
C SER A 40 5.53 8.88 -1.77
N HIS A 41 5.82 7.96 -2.68
CA HIS A 41 6.39 6.67 -2.28
C HIS A 41 7.83 6.75 -1.77
N GLY A 42 8.63 7.75 -2.15
CA GLY A 42 10.08 7.74 -1.94
C GLY A 42 10.62 8.69 -0.88
N THR A 43 9.82 9.03 0.13
CA THR A 43 10.16 10.03 1.16
C THR A 43 10.41 9.40 2.53
N HIS A 44 11.60 9.60 3.09
CA HIS A 44 12.06 9.06 4.37
C HIS A 44 11.07 9.32 5.52
N GLU A 45 10.64 10.56 5.70
CA GLU A 45 9.78 10.96 6.82
C GLU A 45 8.46 10.18 6.84
N PHE A 46 7.90 9.87 5.67
CA PHE A 46 6.64 9.13 5.58
C PHE A 46 6.82 7.68 6.04
N TYR A 47 7.92 7.01 5.71
CA TYR A 47 8.20 5.66 6.24
C TYR A 47 8.53 5.71 7.72
N HIS A 48 9.40 6.64 8.13
CA HIS A 48 9.82 6.74 9.52
C HIS A 48 8.64 6.96 10.46
N TRP A 49 7.75 7.92 10.16
CA TRP A 49 6.62 8.22 11.04
C TRP A 49 5.48 7.21 10.95
N ARG A 50 5.28 6.55 9.79
CA ARG A 50 4.40 5.38 9.70
C ARG A 50 4.91 4.23 10.57
N ALA A 51 6.21 3.96 10.56
CA ALA A 51 6.84 2.95 11.40
C ALA A 51 6.58 3.28 12.88
N GLN A 52 6.98 4.47 13.34
CA GLN A 52 6.82 4.89 14.74
C GLN A 52 5.36 4.78 15.24
N LEU A 53 4.39 5.23 14.44
CA LEU A 53 2.98 5.10 14.79
C LEU A 53 2.54 3.63 14.82
N THR A 54 2.97 2.83 13.84
CA THR A 54 2.63 1.41 13.75
C THR A 54 3.21 0.61 14.92
N GLU A 55 4.43 0.93 15.36
CA GLU A 55 5.04 0.36 16.55
C GLU A 55 4.13 0.55 17.76
N ARG A 56 3.71 1.80 18.02
CA ARG A 56 2.77 2.10 19.11
C ARG A 56 1.43 1.40 18.97
N LEU A 57 0.86 1.36 17.76
CA LEU A 57 -0.41 0.66 17.52
C LEU A 57 -0.32 -0.85 17.82
N VAL A 58 0.80 -1.49 17.45
CA VAL A 58 1.05 -2.90 17.76
C VAL A 58 1.26 -3.10 19.26
N GLU A 59 2.07 -2.27 19.90
CA GLU A 59 2.43 -2.45 21.32
C GLU A 59 1.32 -2.07 22.30
N GLU A 60 0.63 -0.95 22.04
CA GLU A 60 -0.29 -0.32 22.98
C GLU A 60 -1.77 -0.60 22.63
N ALA A 61 -2.09 -0.75 21.34
CA ALA A 61 -3.47 -0.92 20.86
C ALA A 61 -3.78 -2.31 20.29
N ALA A 62 -2.83 -3.26 20.42
CA ALA A 62 -2.94 -4.67 20.03
C ALA A 62 -3.27 -4.89 18.56
N PHE A 63 -2.72 -4.07 17.66
CA PHE A 63 -2.83 -4.30 16.23
C PHE A 63 -2.14 -5.60 15.82
N SER A 64 -2.87 -6.44 15.07
CA SER A 64 -2.51 -7.84 14.81
C SER A 64 -1.61 -7.99 13.59
N PHE A 65 -1.67 -7.06 12.65
CA PHE A 65 -0.78 -7.04 11.51
C PHE A 65 -0.71 -5.65 10.88
N VAL A 66 0.36 -5.43 10.13
CA VAL A 66 0.49 -4.35 9.17
C VAL A 66 0.38 -4.92 7.77
N ALA A 67 -0.37 -4.25 6.90
CA ALA A 67 -0.47 -4.59 5.49
C ALA A 67 0.00 -3.41 4.65
N VAL A 68 0.73 -3.68 3.58
CA VAL A 68 1.34 -2.65 2.73
C VAL A 68 0.81 -2.73 1.30
N GLU A 69 0.85 -1.62 0.57
CA GLU A 69 0.63 -1.55 -0.89
C GLU A 69 1.80 -2.23 -1.65
N GLY A 70 2.00 -3.51 -1.35
CA GLY A 70 3.07 -4.34 -1.88
C GLY A 70 2.57 -5.71 -2.28
N ASP A 71 3.40 -6.39 -3.04
CA ASP A 71 3.08 -7.68 -3.64
C ASP A 71 3.03 -8.77 -2.58
N TRP A 72 2.06 -9.68 -2.72
CA TRP A 72 1.81 -10.72 -1.73
C TRP A 72 3.00 -11.66 -1.50
N PRO A 73 3.61 -12.31 -2.51
CA PRO A 73 4.71 -13.27 -2.31
C PRO A 73 5.94 -12.63 -1.67
N ASP A 74 6.28 -11.41 -2.09
CA ASP A 74 7.41 -10.66 -1.56
C ASP A 74 7.20 -10.30 -0.09
N CYS A 75 6.02 -9.80 0.25
CA CYS A 75 5.65 -9.51 1.63
C CYS A 75 5.53 -10.78 2.48
N ASP A 76 5.08 -11.91 1.93
CA ASP A 76 5.01 -13.19 2.65
C ASP A 76 6.41 -13.66 3.06
N ARG A 77 7.43 -13.52 2.20
CA ARG A 77 8.83 -13.83 2.59
C ARG A 77 9.30 -12.98 3.78
N VAL A 78 8.91 -11.70 3.82
CA VAL A 78 9.17 -10.82 4.97
C VAL A 78 8.35 -11.25 6.18
N ASN A 79 7.06 -11.58 6.02
CA ASN A 79 6.17 -12.07 7.06
C ASN A 79 6.77 -13.26 7.81
N ARG A 80 7.22 -14.27 7.06
CA ARG A 80 7.83 -15.48 7.61
C ARG A 80 9.09 -15.17 8.42
N SER A 81 9.88 -14.19 7.96
CA SER A 81 11.03 -13.68 8.71
C SER A 81 10.57 -12.96 10.00
N VAL A 82 9.64 -12.01 9.94
CA VAL A 82 9.22 -11.27 11.14
C VAL A 82 8.46 -12.13 12.15
N ARG A 83 7.81 -13.21 11.72
CA ARG A 83 7.11 -14.17 12.60
C ARG A 83 8.00 -15.28 13.13
N LEU A 84 9.30 -15.29 12.78
CA LEU A 84 10.29 -16.27 13.19
C LEU A 84 9.90 -17.71 12.78
N GLU A 85 9.44 -17.89 11.55
CA GLU A 85 9.12 -19.21 11.02
C GLU A 85 10.38 -20.00 10.65
N ASP A 86 10.29 -21.32 10.76
CA ASP A 86 11.38 -22.22 10.39
C ASP A 86 11.73 -22.09 8.90
N GLY A 87 13.02 -21.99 8.59
CA GLY A 87 13.52 -21.85 7.22
C GLY A 87 13.39 -20.44 6.62
N ALA A 88 12.79 -19.47 7.33
CA ALA A 88 12.77 -18.08 6.91
C ALA A 88 14.13 -17.39 7.11
N PRO A 89 14.45 -16.33 6.34
CA PRO A 89 15.64 -15.52 6.60
C PRO A 89 15.66 -14.98 8.04
N GLU A 90 16.80 -15.08 8.72
CA GLU A 90 16.95 -14.60 10.10
C GLU A 90 16.86 -13.06 10.19
N ASP A 91 17.39 -12.36 9.19
CA ASP A 91 17.29 -10.91 9.05
C ASP A 91 16.21 -10.57 8.01
N PRO A 92 15.12 -9.88 8.37
CA PRO A 92 14.10 -9.41 7.43
C PRO A 92 14.67 -8.59 6.26
N ARG A 93 15.82 -7.93 6.46
CA ARG A 93 16.54 -7.24 5.40
C ARG A 93 16.93 -8.17 4.26
N ALA A 94 17.29 -9.42 4.54
CA ALA A 94 17.61 -10.40 3.50
C ALA A 94 16.37 -10.78 2.67
N ALA A 95 15.17 -10.79 3.28
CA ALA A 95 13.93 -11.01 2.55
C ALA A 95 13.58 -9.82 1.64
N LEU A 96 13.71 -8.58 2.16
CA LEU A 96 13.50 -7.36 1.38
C LEU A 96 14.47 -7.22 0.19
N ALA A 97 15.70 -7.70 0.34
CA ALA A 97 16.68 -7.69 -0.75
C ALA A 97 16.32 -8.63 -1.92
N THR A 98 15.28 -9.46 -1.79
CA THR A 98 14.77 -10.34 -2.87
C THR A 98 13.60 -9.75 -3.63
N PHE A 99 13.20 -8.50 -3.36
CA PHE A 99 12.20 -7.81 -4.16
C PHE A 99 12.80 -7.52 -5.54
N GLU A 100 12.21 -8.10 -6.59
CA GLU A 100 12.71 -7.97 -7.96
C GLU A 100 11.83 -7.03 -8.80
N ARG A 101 10.54 -6.87 -8.46
CA ARG A 101 9.62 -6.04 -9.23
C ARG A 101 9.92 -4.55 -9.06
N TRP A 102 9.93 -3.83 -10.17
CA TRP A 102 10.03 -2.38 -10.16
C TRP A 102 8.73 -1.73 -9.63
N PRO A 103 8.82 -0.67 -8.81
CA PRO A 103 10.04 -0.12 -8.20
C PRO A 103 10.43 -0.87 -6.93
N THR A 104 11.63 -1.47 -6.89
CA THR A 104 12.05 -2.27 -5.73
C THR A 104 12.19 -1.42 -4.47
N TRP A 105 12.64 -0.17 -4.59
CA TRP A 105 12.92 0.76 -3.49
C TRP A 105 11.70 1.12 -2.64
N MET A 106 10.48 0.96 -3.17
CA MET A 106 9.26 1.30 -2.43
C MET A 106 9.15 0.51 -1.13
N TRP A 107 9.56 -0.77 -1.15
CA TRP A 107 9.60 -1.59 0.07
C TRP A 107 11.01 -2.09 0.41
N ALA A 108 11.91 -2.22 -0.57
CA ALA A 108 13.32 -2.53 -0.35
C ALA A 108 14.13 -1.26 -0.06
N ASN A 109 13.88 -0.64 1.09
CA ASN A 109 14.63 0.49 1.62
C ASN A 109 15.02 0.26 3.09
N ASP A 110 15.92 1.09 3.61
CA ASP A 110 16.41 0.97 4.99
C ASP A 110 15.30 1.20 6.01
N GLU A 111 14.38 2.12 5.76
CA GLU A 111 13.29 2.46 6.68
C GLU A 111 12.31 1.29 6.89
N THR A 112 11.94 0.58 5.82
CA THR A 112 11.14 -0.64 5.88
C THR A 112 11.93 -1.80 6.51
N ALA A 113 13.24 -1.90 6.24
CA ALA A 113 14.08 -2.92 6.85
C ALA A 113 14.20 -2.74 8.37
N ASP A 114 14.40 -1.51 8.83
CA ASP A 114 14.48 -1.16 10.25
C ASP A 114 13.15 -1.50 10.96
N PHE A 115 12.01 -1.14 10.37
CA PHE A 115 10.70 -1.49 10.91
C PHE A 115 10.47 -3.02 10.94
N ALA A 116 10.82 -3.74 9.87
CA ALA A 116 10.67 -5.20 9.85
C ALA A 116 11.57 -5.90 10.88
N GLN A 117 12.78 -5.39 11.10
CA GLN A 117 13.68 -5.86 12.15
C GLN A 117 13.11 -5.60 13.54
N TRP A 118 12.54 -4.42 13.78
CA TRP A 118 11.80 -4.12 15.01
C TRP A 118 10.63 -5.08 15.22
N LEU A 119 9.82 -5.31 14.19
CA LEU A 119 8.64 -6.19 14.28
C LEU A 119 9.04 -7.63 14.62
N ARG A 120 10.15 -8.11 14.03
CA ARG A 120 10.75 -9.40 14.40
C ARG A 120 11.21 -9.43 15.86
N TRP A 121 11.90 -8.39 16.33
CA TRP A 121 12.33 -8.27 17.71
C TRP A 121 11.15 -8.24 18.69
N HIS A 122 10.08 -7.52 18.36
CA HIS A 122 8.84 -7.51 19.13
C HIS A 122 8.23 -8.92 19.20
N ASN A 123 8.10 -9.59 18.05
CA ASN A 123 7.53 -10.93 17.95
C ASN A 123 8.35 -12.02 18.67
N ALA A 124 9.67 -11.85 18.77
CA ALA A 124 10.54 -12.77 19.50
C ALA A 124 10.21 -12.84 21.01
N GLN A 125 9.55 -11.81 21.53
CA GLN A 125 9.14 -11.69 22.93
C GLN A 125 7.69 -12.16 23.17
N ARG A 126 7.03 -12.71 22.14
CA ARG A 126 5.62 -13.09 22.14
C ARG A 126 5.43 -14.55 21.76
N ASP A 127 4.32 -15.12 22.24
CA ASP A 127 3.88 -16.45 21.86
C ASP A 127 3.54 -16.48 20.35
N PRO A 128 3.85 -17.57 19.63
CA PRO A 128 3.66 -17.67 18.18
C PRO A 128 2.26 -17.26 17.66
N GLU A 129 1.23 -17.52 18.47
CA GLU A 129 -0.18 -17.30 18.17
C GLU A 129 -0.57 -15.82 18.16
N VAL A 130 0.17 -14.96 18.84
CA VAL A 130 -0.12 -13.52 18.96
C VAL A 130 0.92 -12.63 18.30
N ARG A 131 1.86 -13.23 17.54
CA ARG A 131 2.86 -12.48 16.76
C ARG A 131 2.17 -11.67 15.67
N ALA A 132 2.56 -10.40 15.57
CA ALA A 132 2.06 -9.50 14.54
C ALA A 132 2.66 -9.85 13.16
N GLY A 133 1.84 -9.79 12.12
CA GLY A 133 2.26 -10.09 10.73
C GLY A 133 2.58 -8.84 9.91
N LEU A 134 3.23 -9.06 8.77
CA LEU A 134 3.45 -8.07 7.71
C LEU A 134 2.97 -8.64 6.38
N HIS A 135 2.00 -8.02 5.72
CA HIS A 135 1.37 -8.60 4.53
C HIS A 135 1.33 -7.64 3.33
N GLY A 136 1.32 -8.17 2.12
CA GLY A 136 1.06 -7.39 0.90
C GLY A 136 -0.42 -7.36 0.58
N LEU A 137 -0.93 -6.26 0.01
CA LEU A 137 -2.32 -6.15 -0.44
C LEU A 137 -2.47 -6.26 -1.95
N ASP A 138 -1.40 -6.01 -2.69
CA ASP A 138 -1.45 -5.68 -4.12
C ASP A 138 -1.59 -6.91 -5.04
N VAL A 139 -1.87 -6.63 -6.31
CA VAL A 139 -2.35 -7.60 -7.29
C VAL A 139 -1.30 -7.97 -8.35
N TYR A 140 -0.12 -7.36 -8.35
CA TYR A 140 0.79 -7.41 -9.49
C TYR A 140 1.55 -8.74 -9.67
N SER A 141 1.77 -9.50 -8.60
CA SER A 141 2.67 -10.66 -8.52
C SER A 141 2.11 -11.96 -9.14
N LEU A 142 1.51 -11.89 -10.32
CA LEU A 142 0.87 -13.02 -11.01
C LEU A 142 1.79 -14.25 -11.09
N TRP A 143 2.99 -14.06 -11.61
CA TRP A 143 3.93 -15.15 -11.91
C TRP A 143 4.54 -15.76 -10.66
N GLU A 144 4.95 -14.93 -9.72
CA GLU A 144 5.46 -15.38 -8.42
C GLU A 144 4.38 -16.14 -7.65
N SER A 145 3.14 -15.64 -7.63
CA SER A 145 2.02 -16.34 -7.00
C SER A 145 1.74 -17.69 -7.65
N LEU A 146 1.84 -17.81 -8.98
CA LEU A 146 1.75 -19.12 -9.66
C LEU A 146 2.88 -20.08 -9.27
N ARG A 147 4.10 -19.58 -9.10
CA ARG A 147 5.25 -20.39 -8.67
C ARG A 147 5.07 -20.90 -7.23
N GLU A 148 4.64 -20.04 -6.31
CA GLU A 148 4.36 -20.42 -4.91
C GLU A 148 3.25 -21.47 -4.82
N ILE A 149 2.18 -21.34 -5.61
CA ILE A 149 1.13 -22.37 -5.70
C ILE A 149 1.72 -23.71 -6.19
N LEU A 150 2.59 -23.70 -7.20
CA LEU A 150 3.22 -24.93 -7.72
C LEU A 150 4.15 -25.59 -6.70
N VAL A 151 4.87 -24.82 -5.90
CA VAL A 151 5.72 -25.34 -4.80
C VAL A 151 4.84 -26.01 -3.76
N TYR A 152 3.81 -25.31 -3.26
CA TYR A 152 2.87 -25.85 -2.28
C TYR A 152 2.22 -27.16 -2.76
N LEU A 153 1.70 -27.17 -4.00
CA LEU A 153 1.04 -28.35 -4.56
C LEU A 153 2.00 -29.53 -4.75
N ARG A 154 3.28 -29.32 -5.08
CA ARG A 154 4.24 -30.44 -5.20
C ARG A 154 4.48 -31.15 -3.88
N GLU A 155 4.42 -30.43 -2.77
CA GLU A 155 4.67 -30.97 -1.43
C GLU A 155 3.41 -31.59 -0.83
N HIS A 156 2.26 -30.94 -1.02
CA HIS A 156 1.02 -31.26 -0.32
C HIS A 156 -0.03 -31.98 -1.18
N ASP A 157 -0.07 -31.69 -2.49
CA ASP A 157 -1.08 -32.27 -3.41
C ASP A 157 -0.54 -32.48 -4.84
N PRO A 158 0.37 -33.47 -5.03
CA PRO A 158 1.03 -33.69 -6.32
C PRO A 158 0.07 -34.00 -7.47
N GLU A 159 -1.14 -34.50 -7.16
CA GLU A 159 -2.16 -34.84 -8.14
C GLU A 159 -2.74 -33.60 -8.85
N GLN A 160 -2.68 -32.43 -8.21
CA GLN A 160 -3.18 -31.16 -8.76
C GLN A 160 -2.14 -30.35 -9.53
N VAL A 161 -0.85 -30.74 -9.44
CA VAL A 161 0.24 -30.11 -10.18
C VAL A 161 -0.05 -30.00 -11.68
N PRO A 162 -0.63 -31.00 -12.39
CA PRO A 162 -0.97 -30.88 -13.80
C PRO A 162 -1.96 -29.74 -14.11
N ALA A 163 -2.91 -29.48 -13.21
CA ALA A 163 -3.92 -28.44 -13.36
C ALA A 163 -3.32 -27.05 -13.11
N ALA A 164 -2.50 -26.89 -12.07
CA ALA A 164 -1.74 -25.67 -11.84
C ALA A 164 -0.74 -25.37 -12.98
N LEU A 165 -0.09 -26.41 -13.52
CA LEU A 165 0.74 -26.28 -14.71
C LEU A 165 -0.07 -25.91 -15.97
N ALA A 166 -1.35 -26.30 -16.05
CA ALA A 166 -2.21 -25.88 -17.16
C ALA A 166 -2.53 -24.38 -17.07
N ALA A 167 -2.85 -23.88 -15.87
CA ALA A 167 -2.98 -22.45 -15.63
C ALA A 167 -1.67 -21.70 -15.95
N TYR A 168 -0.52 -22.20 -15.46
CA TYR A 168 0.81 -21.65 -15.75
C TYR A 168 1.09 -21.56 -17.26
N ARG A 169 0.83 -22.64 -18.01
CA ARG A 169 1.00 -22.68 -19.47
C ARG A 169 0.10 -21.72 -20.24
N CYS A 170 -0.99 -21.24 -19.63
CA CYS A 170 -1.84 -20.21 -20.24
C CYS A 170 -1.12 -18.85 -20.27
N PHE A 171 -0.27 -18.60 -19.28
CA PHE A 171 0.52 -17.38 -19.15
C PHE A 171 1.91 -17.52 -19.81
N GLU A 172 2.55 -18.70 -19.73
CA GLU A 172 3.91 -19.01 -20.22
C GLU A 172 4.30 -18.44 -21.62
N PRO A 173 3.40 -18.37 -22.63
CA PRO A 173 3.73 -17.81 -23.95
C PRO A 173 4.19 -16.35 -23.94
N TYR A 174 3.97 -15.63 -22.84
CA TYR A 174 4.27 -14.20 -22.68
C TYR A 174 5.53 -13.92 -21.85
N ALA A 175 6.36 -14.95 -21.61
CA ALA A 175 7.73 -14.84 -21.09
C ALA A 175 7.87 -14.05 -19.76
N ASP A 176 6.94 -14.26 -18.83
CA ASP A 176 6.85 -13.56 -17.55
C ASP A 176 6.57 -12.04 -17.67
N ASP A 177 6.22 -11.55 -18.86
CA ASP A 177 5.86 -10.15 -19.11
C ASP A 177 4.33 -9.97 -19.08
N ALA A 178 3.85 -9.31 -18.03
CA ALA A 178 2.43 -9.06 -17.84
C ALA A 178 1.83 -8.10 -18.88
N GLN A 179 2.64 -7.22 -19.49
CA GLN A 179 2.21 -6.32 -20.57
C GLN A 179 2.06 -7.06 -21.90
N LEU A 180 2.96 -7.99 -22.22
CA LEU A 180 2.78 -8.87 -23.37
C LEU A 180 1.53 -9.75 -23.21
N TYR A 181 1.26 -10.26 -22.01
CA TYR A 181 -0.01 -10.92 -21.70
C TYR A 181 -1.19 -9.97 -21.91
N ALA A 182 -1.11 -8.76 -21.37
CA ALA A 182 -2.14 -7.74 -21.54
C ALA A 182 -2.39 -7.46 -23.04
N LEU A 183 -1.38 -7.04 -23.79
CA LEU A 183 -1.48 -6.70 -25.21
C LEU A 183 -1.99 -7.86 -26.05
N SER A 184 -1.53 -9.08 -25.77
CA SER A 184 -2.00 -10.27 -26.49
C SER A 184 -3.47 -10.59 -26.21
N SER A 185 -3.96 -10.37 -24.98
CA SER A 185 -5.38 -10.54 -24.63
C SER A 185 -6.32 -9.65 -25.46
N ARG A 186 -5.81 -8.54 -26.01
CA ARG A 186 -6.54 -7.67 -26.96
C ARG A 186 -6.81 -8.33 -28.31
N PHE A 187 -5.90 -9.21 -28.75
CA PHE A 187 -5.87 -9.76 -30.11
C PHE A 187 -6.15 -11.26 -30.15
N VAL A 188 -6.03 -11.95 -29.01
CA VAL A 188 -6.21 -13.39 -28.86
C VAL A 188 -7.20 -13.64 -27.73
N THR A 189 -8.34 -14.26 -28.03
CA THR A 189 -9.25 -14.79 -27.01
C THR A 189 -8.68 -16.10 -26.46
N ALA A 190 -7.65 -16.01 -25.63
CA ALA A 190 -7.29 -17.10 -24.72
C ALA A 190 -8.05 -16.87 -23.42
N SER A 191 -9.13 -17.62 -23.16
CA SER A 191 -9.91 -17.45 -21.93
C SER A 191 -9.25 -18.18 -20.75
N CYS A 192 -8.06 -17.71 -20.32
CA CYS A 192 -7.33 -18.24 -19.16
C CYS A 192 -8.11 -18.15 -17.83
N GLU A 193 -9.20 -17.38 -17.83
CA GLU A 193 -10.13 -17.20 -16.72
C GLU A 193 -10.68 -18.54 -16.21
N ASN A 194 -11.00 -19.48 -17.10
CA ASN A 194 -11.54 -20.77 -16.68
C ASN A 194 -10.49 -21.59 -15.93
N GLU A 195 -9.24 -21.62 -16.41
CA GLU A 195 -8.14 -22.34 -15.77
C GLU A 195 -7.80 -21.75 -14.39
N VAL A 196 -7.81 -20.42 -14.26
CA VAL A 196 -7.58 -19.72 -12.99
C VAL A 196 -8.75 -19.91 -12.02
N VAL A 197 -9.99 -19.81 -12.50
CA VAL A 197 -11.20 -20.08 -11.70
C VAL A 197 -11.22 -21.53 -11.25
N ASP A 198 -10.89 -22.48 -12.12
CA ASP A 198 -10.81 -23.89 -11.78
C ASP A 198 -9.72 -24.16 -10.73
N LEU A 199 -8.55 -23.50 -10.84
CA LEU A 199 -7.47 -23.57 -9.85
C LEU A 199 -7.95 -23.01 -8.49
N LEU A 200 -8.60 -21.85 -8.51
CA LEU A 200 -9.19 -21.22 -7.33
C LEU A 200 -10.23 -22.09 -6.64
N VAL A 201 -11.18 -22.65 -7.41
CA VAL A 201 -12.24 -23.53 -6.90
C VAL A 201 -11.61 -24.72 -6.19
N ARG A 202 -10.62 -25.38 -6.81
CA ARG A 202 -9.91 -26.50 -6.18
C ARG A 202 -9.19 -26.12 -4.90
N LEU A 203 -8.44 -25.01 -4.90
CA LEU A 203 -7.74 -24.54 -3.70
C LEU A 203 -8.72 -24.15 -2.58
N ARG A 204 -9.87 -23.59 -2.93
CA ARG A 204 -10.93 -23.23 -1.98
C ARG A 204 -11.64 -24.47 -1.40
N GLU A 205 -11.98 -25.44 -2.22
CA GLU A 205 -12.56 -26.71 -1.77
C GLU A 205 -11.62 -27.44 -0.82
N ARG A 206 -10.31 -27.35 -1.07
CA ARG A 206 -9.29 -27.96 -0.21
C ARG A 206 -9.02 -27.16 1.05
N ALA A 207 -9.07 -25.83 0.99
CA ALA A 207 -8.93 -24.98 2.16
C ALA A 207 -9.99 -25.27 3.24
N GLN A 208 -11.11 -25.87 2.86
CA GLN A 208 -12.16 -26.33 3.78
C GLN A 208 -11.88 -27.70 4.43
N GLN A 209 -10.85 -28.43 3.98
CA GLN A 209 -10.58 -29.83 4.37
C GLN A 209 -9.26 -30.02 5.13
N GLU A 210 -8.38 -29.01 5.18
CA GLU A 210 -7.05 -29.07 5.79
C GLU A 210 -6.84 -27.98 6.84
N ASP A 211 -6.03 -28.28 7.86
CA ASP A 211 -5.56 -27.33 8.89
C ASP A 211 -4.06 -27.04 8.72
N GLY A 212 -3.67 -25.77 8.70
CA GLY A 212 -2.26 -25.34 8.65
C GLY A 212 -2.08 -23.85 8.26
N PRO A 213 -0.98 -23.20 8.70
CA PRO A 213 -0.70 -21.79 8.38
C PRO A 213 -0.43 -21.55 6.88
N GLU A 214 0.21 -22.50 6.21
CA GLU A 214 0.59 -22.43 4.79
C GLU A 214 -0.63 -22.45 3.84
N ARG A 215 -1.78 -22.96 4.31
CA ARG A 215 -3.03 -23.03 3.56
C ARG A 215 -3.57 -21.64 3.19
N PHE A 216 -3.49 -20.69 4.11
CA PHE A 216 -3.96 -19.33 3.85
C PHE A 216 -3.09 -18.65 2.78
N ALA A 217 -1.76 -18.80 2.87
CA ALA A 217 -0.83 -18.28 1.89
C ALA A 217 -1.08 -18.87 0.49
N ALA A 218 -1.31 -20.19 0.38
CA ALA A 218 -1.64 -20.84 -0.89
C ALA A 218 -2.98 -20.35 -1.48
N TRP A 219 -4.02 -20.23 -0.65
CA TRP A 219 -5.31 -19.69 -1.08
C TRP A 219 -5.20 -18.23 -1.52
N GLN A 220 -4.53 -17.39 -0.73
CA GLN A 220 -4.35 -15.97 -1.05
C GLN A 220 -3.53 -15.78 -2.34
N ASN A 221 -2.48 -16.58 -2.57
CA ASN A 221 -1.75 -16.57 -3.84
C ASN A 221 -2.68 -16.83 -5.03
N ALA A 222 -3.64 -17.74 -4.90
CA ALA A 222 -4.58 -18.00 -5.98
C ALA A 222 -5.57 -16.85 -6.20
N GLU A 223 -6.01 -16.18 -5.13
CA GLU A 223 -6.82 -14.96 -5.22
C GLU A 223 -6.05 -13.82 -5.90
N VAL A 224 -4.73 -13.72 -5.67
CA VAL A 224 -3.83 -12.79 -6.39
C VAL A 224 -3.76 -13.14 -7.86
N VAL A 225 -3.53 -14.40 -8.23
CA VAL A 225 -3.51 -14.84 -9.65
C VAL A 225 -4.80 -14.44 -10.37
N ALA A 226 -5.95 -14.66 -9.75
CA ALA A 226 -7.25 -14.30 -10.33
C ALA A 226 -7.52 -12.79 -10.35
N GLY A 227 -7.06 -12.06 -9.33
CA GLY A 227 -7.08 -10.61 -9.31
C GLY A 227 -6.23 -10.03 -10.43
N ALA A 228 -5.03 -10.55 -10.61
CA ALA A 228 -4.04 -10.10 -11.58
C ALA A 228 -4.53 -10.32 -13.01
N GLU A 229 -5.12 -11.48 -13.28
CA GLU A 229 -5.75 -11.77 -14.58
C GLU A 229 -6.79 -10.70 -14.96
N ARG A 230 -7.73 -10.43 -14.04
CA ARG A 230 -8.76 -9.39 -14.25
C ARG A 230 -8.15 -8.01 -14.41
N TYR A 231 -7.13 -7.70 -13.61
CA TYR A 231 -6.44 -6.42 -13.64
C TYR A 231 -5.73 -6.18 -14.99
N TYR A 232 -4.91 -7.13 -15.45
CA TYR A 232 -4.20 -7.00 -16.72
C TYR A 232 -5.14 -6.96 -17.92
N ARG A 233 -6.27 -7.69 -17.87
CA ARG A 233 -7.32 -7.59 -18.89
C ARG A 233 -7.95 -6.19 -18.91
N ALA A 234 -8.33 -5.66 -17.75
CA ALA A 234 -8.91 -4.31 -17.65
C ALA A 234 -7.93 -3.22 -18.09
N MET A 235 -6.64 -3.37 -17.77
CA MET A 235 -5.57 -2.44 -18.16
C MET A 235 -5.52 -2.20 -19.68
N VAL A 236 -5.72 -3.26 -20.46
CA VAL A 236 -5.58 -3.26 -21.94
C VAL A 236 -6.73 -2.56 -22.63
N HIS A 237 -7.92 -2.69 -22.06
CA HIS A 237 -9.09 -1.96 -22.51
C HIS A 237 -9.00 -0.48 -22.15
N GLY A 238 -8.09 -0.13 -21.24
CA GLY A 238 -7.81 1.23 -20.82
C GLY A 238 -8.88 1.81 -19.92
N GLY A 239 -8.56 2.93 -19.29
CA GLY A 239 -9.50 3.67 -18.44
C GLY A 239 -9.53 3.18 -16.99
N ARG A 240 -10.56 3.67 -16.28
CA ARG A 240 -10.68 3.69 -14.81
C ARG A 240 -10.98 2.32 -14.18
N GLU A 241 -11.34 1.35 -15.01
CA GLU A 241 -11.69 0.01 -14.54
C GLU A 241 -10.50 -0.71 -13.89
N SER A 242 -9.30 -0.57 -14.48
CA SER A 242 -8.08 -1.17 -13.93
C SER A 242 -7.77 -0.67 -12.52
N TRP A 243 -7.94 0.63 -12.26
CA TRP A 243 -7.84 1.23 -10.93
C TRP A 243 -8.79 0.57 -9.95
N ASN A 244 -10.09 0.54 -10.28
CA ASN A 244 -11.12 -0.04 -9.42
C ASN A 244 -10.91 -1.53 -9.16
N VAL A 245 -10.40 -2.28 -10.14
CA VAL A 245 -10.07 -3.71 -9.96
C VAL A 245 -8.94 -3.87 -8.94
N ARG A 246 -7.90 -3.04 -9.02
CA ARG A 246 -6.76 -3.08 -8.09
C ARG A 246 -7.18 -2.73 -6.66
N ASP A 247 -7.85 -1.60 -6.46
CA ASP A 247 -8.26 -1.18 -5.11
C ASP A 247 -9.29 -2.13 -4.47
N ARG A 248 -10.20 -2.70 -5.26
CA ARG A 248 -11.11 -3.75 -4.76
C ARG A 248 -10.38 -5.05 -4.43
N HIS A 249 -9.31 -5.37 -5.14
CA HIS A 249 -8.46 -6.50 -4.77
C HIS A 249 -7.78 -6.24 -3.42
N MET A 250 -7.18 -5.07 -3.23
CA MET A 250 -6.54 -4.69 -1.97
C MET A 250 -7.51 -4.70 -0.77
N ASP A 251 -8.71 -4.11 -0.92
CA ASP A 251 -9.78 -4.18 0.10
C ASP A 251 -10.20 -5.62 0.40
N ALA A 252 -10.36 -6.46 -0.63
CA ALA A 252 -10.71 -7.86 -0.44
C ALA A 252 -9.59 -8.64 0.26
N THR A 253 -8.32 -8.37 -0.04
CA THR A 253 -7.17 -8.96 0.67
C THR A 253 -7.15 -8.54 2.14
N LEU A 254 -7.37 -7.26 2.44
CA LEU A 254 -7.50 -6.77 3.82
C LEU A 254 -8.61 -7.49 4.59
N ALA A 255 -9.78 -7.65 3.97
CA ALA A 255 -10.90 -8.38 4.58
C ALA A 255 -10.55 -9.85 4.87
N ARG A 256 -9.88 -10.54 3.93
CA ARG A 256 -9.43 -11.92 4.12
C ARG A 256 -8.40 -12.05 5.25
N LEU A 257 -7.50 -11.09 5.39
CA LEU A 257 -6.53 -11.05 6.49
C LEU A 257 -7.22 -10.84 7.84
N LEU A 258 -8.15 -9.88 7.93
CA LEU A 258 -8.94 -9.66 9.14
C LEU A 258 -9.76 -10.91 9.54
N ASP A 259 -10.32 -11.63 8.57
CA ASP A 259 -11.01 -12.89 8.84
C ASP A 259 -10.05 -14.00 9.29
N HIS A 260 -8.84 -14.06 8.71
CA HIS A 260 -7.81 -15.03 9.06
C HIS A 260 -7.27 -14.85 10.48
N TYR A 261 -6.98 -13.61 10.88
CA TYR A 261 -6.53 -13.28 12.23
C TYR A 261 -7.67 -13.30 13.26
N GLY A 262 -8.92 -13.27 12.80
CA GLY A 262 -10.12 -13.42 13.63
C GLY A 262 -10.86 -12.11 13.91
N PRO A 263 -12.05 -12.19 14.54
CA PRO A 263 -12.97 -11.06 14.68
C PRO A 263 -12.42 -9.89 15.49
N GLU A 264 -11.55 -10.16 16.47
CA GLU A 264 -10.91 -9.15 17.33
C GLU A 264 -9.63 -8.57 16.71
N SER A 265 -9.24 -9.02 15.53
CA SER A 265 -8.02 -8.55 14.88
C SER A 265 -8.17 -7.13 14.39
N LYS A 266 -7.07 -6.38 14.46
CA LYS A 266 -6.95 -5.01 13.97
C LYS A 266 -5.80 -4.90 12.97
N ALA A 267 -5.96 -4.03 11.99
CA ALA A 267 -5.05 -3.89 10.87
C ALA A 267 -4.52 -2.47 10.75
N VAL A 268 -3.19 -2.33 10.62
CA VAL A 268 -2.59 -1.10 10.11
C VAL A 268 -2.37 -1.28 8.61
N VAL A 269 -2.69 -0.28 7.79
CA VAL A 269 -2.46 -0.32 6.34
C VAL A 269 -1.54 0.80 5.92
N TRP A 270 -0.46 0.52 5.18
CA TRP A 270 0.40 1.53 4.58
C TRP A 270 0.21 1.54 3.07
N ALA A 271 -0.26 2.66 2.53
CA ALA A 271 -0.42 2.83 1.09
C ALA A 271 -0.32 4.31 0.73
N HIS A 272 -0.28 4.63 -0.56
CA HIS A 272 -0.30 6.01 -0.99
C HIS A 272 -1.56 6.75 -0.52
N ASN A 273 -1.49 8.07 -0.36
CA ASN A 273 -2.63 8.93 -0.01
C ASN A 273 -3.84 8.77 -0.95
N THR A 274 -3.61 8.38 -2.20
CA THR A 274 -4.65 8.09 -3.20
C THR A 274 -5.41 6.80 -2.89
N HIS A 275 -4.79 5.87 -2.16
CA HIS A 275 -5.40 4.63 -1.68
C HIS A 275 -6.05 4.82 -0.28
N VAL A 276 -5.34 5.48 0.65
CA VAL A 276 -5.74 5.59 2.07
C VAL A 276 -6.85 6.60 2.34
N GLY A 277 -6.94 7.72 1.63
CA GLY A 277 -7.98 8.73 1.88
C GLY A 277 -9.38 8.25 1.49
N ASP A 278 -10.42 8.98 1.85
CA ASP A 278 -11.76 8.74 1.30
C ASP A 278 -11.87 9.31 -0.13
N ALA A 279 -11.95 8.44 -1.15
CA ALA A 279 -12.01 8.86 -2.55
C ALA A 279 -13.19 9.80 -2.86
N ARG A 280 -14.28 9.75 -2.08
CA ARG A 280 -15.46 10.64 -2.25
C ARG A 280 -15.15 12.09 -1.93
N ALA A 281 -14.07 12.36 -1.19
CA ALA A 281 -13.58 13.70 -0.87
C ALA A 281 -12.57 14.24 -1.89
N THR A 282 -12.48 13.60 -3.06
CA THR A 282 -11.60 13.96 -4.18
C THR A 282 -12.35 13.86 -5.51
N ASP A 283 -11.68 14.20 -6.61
CA ASP A 283 -12.22 14.04 -7.96
C ASP A 283 -12.36 12.58 -8.41
N MET A 284 -11.79 11.61 -7.67
CA MET A 284 -12.00 10.17 -7.89
C MET A 284 -13.49 9.79 -7.84
N GLY A 285 -14.24 10.35 -6.88
CA GLY A 285 -15.67 10.08 -6.73
C GLY A 285 -16.49 10.49 -7.97
N GLU A 286 -16.20 11.66 -8.54
CA GLU A 286 -16.82 12.12 -9.79
C GLU A 286 -16.44 11.25 -10.99
N ARG A 287 -15.25 10.64 -10.93
CA ARG A 287 -14.73 9.75 -11.95
C ARG A 287 -15.25 8.32 -11.83
N GLY A 288 -15.97 7.99 -10.75
CA GLY A 288 -16.41 6.63 -10.43
C GLY A 288 -15.25 5.71 -10.01
N GLU A 289 -14.14 6.31 -9.58
CA GLU A 289 -12.99 5.62 -8.99
C GLU A 289 -13.24 5.42 -7.50
N VAL A 290 -12.82 4.27 -6.98
CA VAL A 290 -12.86 3.94 -5.55
C VAL A 290 -11.45 3.72 -5.03
N ASN A 291 -11.28 3.78 -3.72
CA ASN A 291 -10.03 3.38 -3.08
C ASN A 291 -10.25 2.60 -1.78
N ILE A 292 -9.19 2.00 -1.25
CA ILE A 292 -9.27 1.18 -0.04
C ILE A 292 -9.81 1.96 1.18
N GLY A 293 -9.50 3.25 1.32
CA GLY A 293 -10.01 4.09 2.41
C GLY A 293 -11.53 4.21 2.39
N GLN A 294 -12.10 4.54 1.23
CA GLN A 294 -13.55 4.55 1.03
C GLN A 294 -14.16 3.17 1.25
N LEU A 295 -13.61 2.13 0.61
CA LEU A 295 -14.16 0.78 0.67
C LEU A 295 -14.17 0.21 2.10
N ALA A 296 -13.12 0.47 2.87
CA ALA A 296 -13.07 0.08 4.27
C ALA A 296 -14.12 0.81 5.11
N ARG A 297 -14.30 2.13 4.93
CA ARG A 297 -15.36 2.88 5.62
C ARG A 297 -16.76 2.37 5.25
N GLU A 298 -16.99 1.99 3.98
CA GLU A 298 -18.26 1.39 3.55
C GLU A 298 -18.49 0.00 4.17
N ARG A 299 -17.41 -0.77 4.38
CA ARG A 299 -17.46 -2.15 4.89
C ARG A 299 -17.58 -2.22 6.41
N TYR A 300 -16.80 -1.41 7.13
CA TYR A 300 -16.65 -1.48 8.59
C TYR A 300 -17.34 -0.32 9.32
N GLY A 301 -17.65 0.78 8.63
CA GLY A 301 -18.17 2.00 9.23
C GLY A 301 -17.08 3.03 9.50
N GLU A 302 -17.46 4.31 9.57
CA GLU A 302 -16.52 5.43 9.76
C GLU A 302 -15.86 5.43 11.15
N ASP A 303 -16.54 4.90 12.17
CA ASP A 303 -16.01 4.85 13.54
C ASP A 303 -14.93 3.76 13.72
N ASP A 304 -14.98 2.70 12.90
CA ASP A 304 -14.04 1.57 12.95
C ASP A 304 -12.83 1.73 12.02
N VAL A 305 -12.78 2.82 11.25
CA VAL A 305 -11.73 3.08 10.25
C VAL A 305 -11.18 4.49 10.42
N VAL A 306 -9.90 4.59 10.78
CA VAL A 306 -9.19 5.88 10.89
C VAL A 306 -8.25 6.04 9.71
N LEU A 307 -8.37 7.15 8.98
CA LEU A 307 -7.55 7.46 7.81
C LEU A 307 -6.58 8.60 8.15
N LEU A 308 -5.27 8.36 8.05
CA LEU A 308 -4.22 9.36 8.28
C LEU A 308 -3.56 9.74 6.96
N GLY A 309 -3.64 11.01 6.58
CA GLY A 309 -2.92 11.55 5.41
C GLY A 309 -1.54 12.07 5.77
N PHE A 310 -0.66 12.18 4.77
CA PHE A 310 0.66 12.79 4.92
C PHE A 310 0.86 13.89 3.86
N GLY A 311 1.74 14.85 4.10
CA GLY A 311 2.11 15.85 3.09
C GLY A 311 3.41 16.57 3.40
N SER A 312 4.00 17.15 2.36
CA SER A 312 5.25 17.91 2.47
C SER A 312 5.38 19.06 1.48
N HIS A 313 6.06 20.14 1.89
CA HIS A 313 6.22 21.33 1.05
C HIS A 313 7.33 21.20 0.00
N HIS A 314 8.49 20.69 0.38
CA HIS A 314 9.66 20.57 -0.50
C HIS A 314 10.65 19.55 0.05
N GLY A 315 11.66 19.17 -0.75
CA GLY A 315 12.67 18.22 -0.30
C GLY A 315 13.29 17.41 -1.41
N THR A 316 13.55 16.15 -1.13
CA THR A 316 13.96 15.13 -2.11
C THR A 316 13.10 13.88 -1.98
N VAL A 317 13.01 13.11 -3.06
CA VAL A 317 12.25 11.87 -3.16
C VAL A 317 13.01 10.87 -4.03
N VAL A 318 12.92 9.57 -3.74
CA VAL A 318 13.31 8.55 -4.71
C VAL A 318 12.16 8.31 -5.68
N ALA A 319 12.44 8.36 -6.98
CA ALA A 319 11.47 8.04 -8.03
C ALA A 319 12.21 7.58 -9.30
N GLY A 320 11.46 7.12 -10.31
CA GLY A 320 11.97 6.95 -11.67
C GLY A 320 11.52 8.10 -12.59
N ASP A 321 12.32 8.40 -13.62
CA ASP A 321 11.92 9.34 -14.70
C ASP A 321 10.95 8.70 -15.71
N GLY A 322 10.63 7.43 -15.51
CA GLY A 322 9.70 6.63 -16.27
C GLY A 322 9.52 5.26 -15.62
N TRP A 323 8.51 4.53 -16.08
CA TRP A 323 8.32 3.14 -15.67
C TRP A 323 9.53 2.29 -16.06
N GLY A 324 10.02 1.47 -15.13
CA GLY A 324 11.20 0.62 -15.33
C GLY A 324 12.54 1.37 -15.36
N ALA A 325 12.53 2.70 -15.22
CA ALA A 325 13.74 3.50 -15.21
C ALA A 325 14.58 3.25 -13.95
N PRO A 326 15.90 3.53 -13.99
CA PRO A 326 16.73 3.57 -12.78
C PRO A 326 16.12 4.47 -11.72
N MET A 327 16.33 4.09 -10.46
CA MET A 327 15.87 4.83 -9.30
C MET A 327 16.80 6.01 -9.09
N GLU A 328 16.24 7.21 -8.98
CA GLU A 328 17.00 8.44 -8.80
C GLU A 328 16.48 9.22 -7.60
N GLU A 329 17.40 9.86 -6.88
CA GLU A 329 17.04 10.91 -5.93
C GLU A 329 16.71 12.17 -6.73
N MET A 330 15.47 12.62 -6.64
CA MET A 330 14.91 13.75 -7.36
C MET A 330 14.52 14.87 -6.40
N LEU A 331 14.65 16.12 -6.85
CA LEU A 331 14.21 17.29 -6.10
C LEU A 331 12.68 17.41 -6.13
N VAL A 332 12.08 17.64 -4.97
CA VAL A 332 10.68 18.07 -4.84
C VAL A 332 10.68 19.60 -4.69
N PRO A 333 10.23 20.37 -5.70
CA PRO A 333 10.23 21.82 -5.63
C PRO A 333 9.21 22.32 -4.59
N PRO A 334 9.30 23.59 -4.16
CA PRO A 334 8.30 24.22 -3.30
C PRO A 334 6.88 24.02 -3.83
N ALA A 335 5.95 23.67 -2.95
CA ALA A 335 4.57 23.47 -3.33
C ALA A 335 3.87 24.79 -3.74
N ARG A 336 2.75 24.67 -4.47
CA ARG A 336 1.92 25.83 -4.83
C ARG A 336 1.44 26.55 -3.57
N GLU A 337 1.55 27.88 -3.53
CA GLU A 337 1.08 28.69 -2.39
C GLU A 337 -0.42 28.50 -2.08
N THR A 338 -1.23 28.17 -3.09
CA THR A 338 -2.68 27.95 -2.96
C THR A 338 -3.05 26.51 -2.63
N ALA A 339 -2.11 25.57 -2.69
CA ALA A 339 -2.33 24.18 -2.28
C ALA A 339 -2.26 24.04 -0.75
N LEU A 340 -2.73 22.92 -0.23
CA LEU A 340 -2.68 22.60 1.20
C LEU A 340 -1.26 22.77 1.74
N GLU A 341 -0.26 22.24 1.03
CA GLU A 341 1.15 22.34 1.41
C GLU A 341 1.62 23.79 1.55
N GLY A 342 1.21 24.68 0.64
CA GLY A 342 1.57 26.10 0.68
C GLY A 342 0.93 26.82 1.87
N VAL A 343 -0.32 26.46 2.19
CA VAL A 343 -1.01 26.95 3.38
C VAL A 343 -0.30 26.50 4.65
N LEU A 344 0.04 25.21 4.77
CA LEU A 344 0.71 24.64 5.94
C LEU A 344 2.14 25.18 6.09
N HIS A 345 2.92 25.29 5.01
CA HIS A 345 4.27 25.89 5.03
C HIS A 345 4.27 27.29 5.69
N SER A 346 3.23 28.08 5.43
CA SER A 346 3.15 29.47 5.90
C SER A 346 2.82 29.63 7.40
N ALA A 347 2.23 28.61 8.04
CA ALA A 347 1.57 28.76 9.35
C ALA A 347 1.78 27.59 10.32
N ALA A 348 2.07 26.38 9.83
CA ALA A 348 2.27 25.20 10.65
C ALA A 348 3.70 25.15 11.24
N PRO A 349 3.92 24.40 12.33
CA PRO A 349 5.27 24.01 12.73
C PRO A 349 5.95 23.22 11.61
N LYS A 350 7.29 23.14 11.64
CA LYS A 350 8.08 22.40 10.64
C LYS A 350 7.67 20.93 10.51
N ARG A 351 7.22 20.34 11.61
CA ARG A 351 6.63 19.00 11.66
C ARG A 351 5.40 19.10 12.52
N GLY A 352 4.27 18.64 11.98
CA GLY A 352 2.98 18.82 12.63
C GLY A 352 2.10 17.59 12.53
N LEU A 353 1.36 17.33 13.61
CA LEU A 353 0.25 16.40 13.64
C LEU A 353 -1.05 17.21 13.76
N PHE A 354 -2.01 16.93 12.90
CA PHE A 354 -3.34 17.51 12.93
C PHE A 354 -4.33 16.38 13.19
N VAL A 355 -5.00 16.36 14.34
CA VAL A 355 -6.10 15.43 14.62
C VAL A 355 -7.40 16.20 14.45
N PHE A 356 -8.26 15.76 13.52
CA PHE A 356 -9.40 16.57 13.12
C PHE A 356 -10.57 16.44 14.10
N PRO A 357 -11.28 17.55 14.37
CA PRO A 357 -12.48 17.53 15.19
C PRO A 357 -13.65 16.82 14.48
N PRO A 358 -14.72 16.48 15.23
CA PRO A 358 -15.99 16.01 14.66
C PRO A 358 -16.51 16.92 13.56
N ARG A 359 -17.30 16.36 12.64
CA ARG A 359 -17.77 17.05 11.42
C ARG A 359 -18.42 18.41 11.70
N GLU A 360 -19.21 18.53 12.77
CA GLU A 360 -19.89 19.76 13.17
C GLU A 360 -18.96 20.92 13.58
N ASP A 361 -17.74 20.63 14.00
CA ASP A 361 -16.79 21.59 14.56
C ASP A 361 -15.61 21.88 13.61
N ARG A 362 -15.67 21.38 12.37
CA ARG A 362 -14.57 21.54 11.40
C ARG A 362 -14.49 22.97 10.85
N PRO A 363 -13.31 23.61 10.89
CA PRO A 363 -13.12 24.93 10.31
C PRO A 363 -12.99 24.86 8.78
N ASP A 364 -12.90 26.03 8.12
CA ASP A 364 -12.89 26.17 6.66
C ASP A 364 -11.72 25.38 6.03
N LEU A 365 -10.55 25.33 6.65
CA LEU A 365 -9.39 24.53 6.20
C LEU A 365 -9.74 23.05 5.96
N LEU A 366 -10.66 22.50 6.76
CA LEU A 366 -11.04 21.09 6.69
C LEU A 366 -12.25 20.83 5.79
N THR A 367 -12.97 21.87 5.36
CA THR A 367 -14.23 21.76 4.60
C THR A 367 -14.14 22.36 3.20
N ASP A 368 -13.23 23.31 2.97
CA ASP A 368 -12.90 23.82 1.65
C ASP A 368 -12.16 22.76 0.82
N THR A 369 -12.30 22.87 -0.50
CA THR A 369 -11.48 22.10 -1.44
C THR A 369 -10.15 22.80 -1.69
N LEU A 370 -9.06 22.15 -1.33
CA LEU A 370 -7.68 22.56 -1.63
C LEU A 370 -6.99 21.46 -2.44
N ASP A 371 -6.13 21.86 -3.36
CA ASP A 371 -5.23 20.92 -4.02
C ASP A 371 -4.26 20.32 -2.99
N HIS A 372 -4.08 19.01 -3.02
CA HIS A 372 -3.17 18.25 -2.14
C HIS A 372 -2.17 17.47 -3.00
N ARG A 373 -0.88 17.55 -2.70
CA ARG A 373 0.18 16.96 -3.52
C ARG A 373 0.14 15.42 -3.45
N ALA A 374 0.36 14.79 -4.59
CA ALA A 374 0.39 13.34 -4.78
C ALA A 374 1.45 12.97 -5.82
N ILE A 375 2.58 12.43 -5.37
CA ILE A 375 3.71 12.04 -6.21
C ILE A 375 3.75 10.51 -6.32
N GLY A 376 3.62 9.96 -7.52
CA GLY A 376 3.72 8.53 -7.76
C GLY A 376 5.16 8.00 -7.79
N VAL A 377 5.30 6.77 -8.27
CA VAL A 377 6.60 6.12 -8.49
C VAL A 377 7.38 6.69 -9.68
N VAL A 378 6.68 7.32 -10.62
CA VAL A 378 7.25 8.12 -11.71
C VAL A 378 7.11 9.60 -11.35
N TYR A 379 8.19 10.35 -11.49
CA TYR A 379 8.19 11.75 -11.10
C TYR A 379 9.02 12.61 -12.06
N HIS A 380 8.47 13.79 -12.37
CA HIS A 380 9.08 14.80 -13.21
C HIS A 380 9.07 16.13 -12.43
N PRO A 381 10.17 16.50 -11.74
CA PRO A 381 10.24 17.71 -10.93
C PRO A 381 9.82 18.98 -11.68
N GLU A 382 10.16 19.06 -12.96
CA GLU A 382 9.84 20.17 -13.84
C GLU A 382 8.36 20.26 -14.24
N GLN A 383 7.54 19.27 -13.86
CA GLN A 383 6.10 19.21 -14.13
C GLN A 383 5.26 19.20 -12.84
N ASP A 384 5.90 19.19 -11.66
CA ASP A 384 5.24 19.07 -10.36
C ASP A 384 4.13 20.10 -10.14
N GLN A 385 4.41 21.35 -10.53
CA GLN A 385 3.48 22.47 -10.41
C GLN A 385 2.22 22.32 -11.26
N TRP A 386 2.09 21.29 -12.10
CA TRP A 386 0.91 21.06 -12.95
C TRP A 386 0.26 19.70 -12.71
N SER A 387 1.05 18.62 -12.50
CA SER A 387 0.53 17.26 -12.65
C SER A 387 0.49 16.36 -11.41
N ASN A 388 0.79 16.90 -10.22
CA ASN A 388 0.88 16.09 -8.99
C ASN A 388 -0.01 16.61 -7.87
N TYR A 389 -1.22 17.08 -8.22
CA TYR A 389 -2.15 17.69 -7.26
C TYR A 389 -3.55 17.14 -7.43
N VAL A 390 -4.12 16.66 -6.31
CA VAL A 390 -5.46 16.08 -6.23
C VAL A 390 -6.37 17.04 -5.46
N PRO A 391 -7.48 17.52 -6.04
CA PRO A 391 -8.47 18.31 -5.31
C PRO A 391 -8.98 17.54 -4.10
N THR A 392 -8.96 18.16 -2.93
CA THR A 392 -9.18 17.47 -1.66
C THR A 392 -10.01 18.31 -0.70
N VAL A 393 -11.08 17.72 -0.14
CA VAL A 393 -11.70 18.21 1.10
C VAL A 393 -11.03 17.52 2.27
N LEU A 394 -10.11 18.21 2.94
CA LEU A 394 -9.13 17.58 3.84
C LEU A 394 -9.79 16.79 4.99
N GLY A 395 -10.79 17.37 5.65
CA GLY A 395 -11.47 16.72 6.78
C GLY A 395 -12.36 15.55 6.38
N ASP A 396 -12.83 15.50 5.13
CA ASP A 396 -13.62 14.36 4.65
C ASP A 396 -12.71 13.23 4.12
N ARG A 397 -11.56 13.60 3.56
CA ARG A 397 -10.57 12.65 3.04
C ARG A 397 -9.85 11.90 4.16
N TYR A 398 -9.55 12.57 5.29
CA TYR A 398 -8.80 11.98 6.40
C TYR A 398 -9.42 12.31 7.75
N ASP A 399 -9.01 11.60 8.79
CA ASP A 399 -9.32 11.86 10.21
C ASP A 399 -8.18 12.62 10.92
N ALA A 400 -6.98 12.50 10.38
CA ALA A 400 -5.80 13.21 10.84
C ALA A 400 -4.81 13.40 9.69
N PHE A 401 -3.80 14.26 9.90
CA PHE A 401 -2.79 14.56 8.89
C PHE A 401 -1.41 14.78 9.53
N CYS A 402 -0.39 14.13 8.97
CA CYS A 402 1.02 14.38 9.31
C CYS A 402 1.66 15.31 8.28
N TRP A 403 2.26 16.39 8.77
CA TRP A 403 2.85 17.45 7.97
C TRP A 403 4.37 17.53 8.18
N PHE A 404 5.11 17.70 7.09
CA PHE A 404 6.56 17.89 7.09
C PHE A 404 6.95 19.02 6.15
N ASP A 405 7.56 20.07 6.67
CA ASP A 405 7.94 21.23 5.88
C ASP A 405 9.03 20.90 4.85
N GLU A 406 10.05 20.15 5.27
CA GLU A 406 11.14 19.69 4.41
C GLU A 406 11.32 18.19 4.61
N THR A 407 11.46 17.45 3.52
CA THR A 407 11.63 16.00 3.53
C THR A 407 12.86 15.56 2.75
N ARG A 408 13.29 14.31 2.96
CA ARG A 408 14.40 13.70 2.21
C ARG A 408 14.00 12.39 1.56
N ALA A 409 14.73 12.02 0.53
CA ALA A 409 14.60 10.72 -0.11
C ALA A 409 14.83 9.57 0.87
N VAL A 410 14.06 8.49 0.73
CA VAL A 410 14.35 7.20 1.38
C VAL A 410 15.74 6.71 1.04
N SER A 411 16.28 5.74 1.79
CA SER A 411 17.57 5.11 1.48
C SER A 411 17.33 3.75 0.79
N PRO A 412 17.39 3.64 -0.55
CA PRO A 412 17.12 2.39 -1.24
C PRO A 412 18.17 1.34 -0.89
N MET A 413 17.73 0.10 -0.70
CA MET A 413 18.64 -1.01 -0.63
C MET A 413 19.32 -1.21 -1.99
N ARG A 414 20.60 -1.58 -1.99
CA ARG A 414 21.32 -1.94 -3.23
C ARG A 414 20.79 -3.27 -3.75
N VAL A 415 19.68 -3.23 -4.49
CA VAL A 415 19.22 -4.34 -5.30
C VAL A 415 20.00 -4.29 -6.63
N PRO A 416 20.55 -5.41 -7.13
CA PRO A 416 21.08 -5.44 -8.49
C PRO A 416 20.01 -4.90 -9.45
N PRO A 417 20.36 -4.09 -10.47
CA PRO A 417 19.37 -3.69 -11.45
C PRO A 417 18.71 -4.94 -12.02
N ALA A 418 17.37 -5.01 -11.92
CA ALA A 418 16.62 -6.04 -12.61
C ALA A 418 17.06 -6.03 -14.10
N PRO A 419 17.31 -7.19 -14.72
CA PRO A 419 17.60 -7.23 -16.15
C PRO A 419 16.49 -6.49 -16.89
N ILE A 420 16.88 -5.60 -17.82
CA ILE A 420 15.99 -4.74 -18.58
C ILE A 420 15.05 -5.61 -19.43
N PHE A 421 13.90 -5.97 -18.87
CA PHE A 421 12.72 -6.43 -19.58
C PHE A 421 11.54 -5.64 -19.03
N GLU A 422 11.42 -4.38 -19.44
CA GLU A 422 10.20 -3.59 -19.25
C GLU A 422 10.32 -2.28 -20.04
N PRO A 423 9.76 -2.25 -21.26
CA PRO A 423 9.17 -1.02 -21.76
C PRO A 423 7.72 -1.29 -22.19
N GLU A 424 6.76 -0.61 -21.54
CA GLU A 424 5.73 0.22 -22.18
C GLU A 424 4.68 0.74 -21.17
N THR A 425 4.07 1.84 -21.59
CA THR A 425 3.35 2.86 -20.82
C THR A 425 1.85 2.85 -21.14
N TYR A 426 0.99 3.22 -20.18
CA TYR A 426 -0.39 3.71 -20.43
C TYR A 426 -0.60 5.07 -19.72
N PRO A 427 -1.50 5.97 -20.20
CA PRO A 427 -1.13 7.18 -20.90
C PRO A 427 -1.44 8.46 -20.10
N SER A 428 -0.60 9.49 -20.28
CA SER A 428 -0.75 10.89 -19.83
C SER A 428 -1.13 11.06 -18.35
N GLY A 429 -0.24 11.51 -17.47
CA GLY A 429 0.40 12.80 -17.61
C GLY A 429 -0.63 13.93 -17.51
N VAL A 430 -1.39 13.96 -16.42
CA VAL A 430 -1.90 15.14 -15.71
C VAL A 430 -2.07 14.77 -14.24
#